data_AF-A0A7H1CR82-F1
#
_entry.id   AF-A0A7H1CR82-F1
#
_cell.length_a   1.000
_cell.length_b   1.000
_cell.length_c   1.000
_cell.angle_alpha   90.00
_cell.angle_beta   90.00
_cell.angle_gamma   90.00
#
_symmetry.space_group_name_H-M   'P 1'
#
loop_
_entity.id
_entity.type
_entity.pdbx_description
1 polymer ?
#
loop_
_entity_poly.entity_id
_entity_poly.type
_entity_poly.pdbx_seq_one_letter_code
_entity_poly.pdbx_strand_id
1 'polypeptide(L)'
;SMQFDRGYLSPYFVTDAEKMVADLDDPYILIHEKKLSNLQSLLPVLEAVVQSGKPLLIIAEDVEGEALATLVVNKLRGGLRIAAVKAPGFGDRRKAMLEDIAVLTSGQVVSEDVGIKLENVTLDMLGRAKKVNISKENTTIIDGAGRKAEIDARVNQIKVQIEETTSDYDREKLQERLAKLAGGVAVIRVGGATEVEVKEKKDRVDDALNATRAAVEEGIVAGGGTALLRAASTLTVKGKNPDQEAGVNIVRRALQAPARQIATND
;
A
#
# COMPACT_ATOMS: atom_id res chain seq x y z
N SER A 1 4.10 -12.25 -2.57
CA SER A 1 3.49 -11.04 -1.96
C SER A 1 3.93 -9.80 -2.74
N MET A 2 3.20 -8.69 -2.67
CA MET A 2 3.47 -7.46 -3.44
C MET A 2 2.91 -6.23 -2.72
N GLN A 3 3.55 -5.07 -2.89
CA GLN A 3 3.02 -3.76 -2.48
C GLN A 3 2.95 -2.80 -3.69
N PHE A 4 1.91 -1.99 -3.77
CA PHE A 4 1.80 -0.89 -4.73
C PHE A 4 1.14 0.36 -4.14
N ASP A 5 1.44 1.50 -4.74
CA ASP A 5 1.24 2.85 -4.19
C ASP A 5 -0.15 3.41 -4.55
N ARG A 6 -1.17 2.62 -4.19
CA ARG A 6 -2.59 3.00 -4.28
C ARG A 6 -3.30 2.56 -3.00
N GLY A 7 -3.84 3.51 -2.25
CA GLY A 7 -4.62 3.25 -1.05
C GLY A 7 -6.12 3.05 -1.33
N TYR A 8 -6.89 2.96 -0.24
CA TYR A 8 -8.33 2.83 -0.32
C TYR A 8 -8.99 4.05 -0.99
N LEU A 9 -10.03 3.80 -1.79
CA LEU A 9 -10.82 4.86 -2.43
C LEU A 9 -11.70 5.64 -1.45
N SER A 10 -11.99 5.04 -0.29
CA SER A 10 -12.83 5.65 0.74
C SER A 10 -12.34 5.25 2.13
N PRO A 11 -12.18 6.20 3.08
CA PRO A 11 -11.80 5.89 4.46
C PRO A 11 -12.87 5.04 5.16
N TYR A 12 -14.10 4.99 4.63
CA TYR A 12 -15.13 4.12 5.14
C TYR A 12 -14.82 2.63 4.95
N PHE A 13 -13.80 2.24 4.17
CA PHE A 13 -13.34 0.85 4.10
C PHE A 13 -12.44 0.43 5.26
N VAL A 14 -11.92 1.38 6.05
CA VAL A 14 -11.06 1.11 7.22
C VAL A 14 -11.74 0.12 8.17
N THR A 15 -10.97 -0.87 8.64
CA THR A 15 -11.39 -1.89 9.61
C THR A 15 -10.70 -1.69 10.96
N ASP A 16 -9.52 -1.10 10.97
CA ASP A 16 -8.78 -0.67 12.16
C ASP A 16 -8.69 0.86 12.16
N ALA A 17 -9.54 1.50 12.97
CA ALA A 17 -9.64 2.95 13.05
C ALA A 17 -8.46 3.60 13.76
N GLU A 18 -7.71 2.87 14.59
CA GLU A 18 -6.53 3.40 15.26
C GLU A 18 -5.36 3.52 14.28
N LYS A 19 -5.14 2.46 13.49
CA LYS A 19 -4.07 2.43 12.47
C LYS A 19 -4.49 3.06 11.14
N MET A 20 -5.77 3.37 10.95
CA MET A 20 -6.32 3.89 9.69
C MET A 20 -6.03 2.97 8.50
N VAL A 21 -6.25 1.67 8.69
CA VAL A 21 -6.03 0.63 7.66
C VAL A 21 -7.27 -0.25 7.46
N ALA A 22 -7.44 -0.74 6.24
CA ALA A 22 -8.35 -1.82 5.92
C ALA A 22 -7.55 -3.13 5.85
N ASP A 23 -7.84 -4.04 6.78
CA ASP A 23 -7.29 -5.39 6.86
C ASP A 23 -8.33 -6.39 6.37
N LEU A 24 -7.99 -7.15 5.33
CA LEU A 24 -8.82 -8.21 4.77
C LEU A 24 -8.09 -9.54 4.90
N ASP A 25 -8.64 -10.47 5.69
CA ASP A 25 -8.09 -11.82 5.86
C ASP A 25 -8.77 -12.81 4.90
N ASP A 26 -7.96 -13.64 4.23
CA ASP A 26 -8.36 -14.58 3.16
C ASP A 26 -9.31 -13.98 2.10
N PRO A 27 -9.02 -12.79 1.52
CA PRO A 27 -9.93 -12.14 0.59
C PRO A 27 -9.93 -12.79 -0.79
N TYR A 28 -11.08 -12.67 -1.47
CA TYR A 28 -11.13 -12.67 -2.94
C TYR A 28 -10.62 -11.34 -3.49
N ILE A 29 -10.02 -11.37 -4.68
CA ILE A 29 -9.46 -10.20 -5.36
C ILE A 29 -10.03 -10.13 -6.77
N LEU A 30 -10.91 -9.16 -7.00
CA LEU A 30 -11.41 -8.82 -8.33
C LEU A 30 -10.41 -7.87 -8.99
N ILE A 31 -9.93 -8.25 -10.17
CA ILE A 31 -8.98 -7.48 -10.97
C ILE A 31 -9.70 -7.08 -12.25
N HIS A 32 -10.06 -5.80 -12.37
CA HIS A 32 -10.85 -5.29 -13.49
C HIS A 32 -10.10 -4.18 -14.22
N GLU A 33 -10.07 -4.24 -15.55
CA GLU A 33 -9.25 -3.30 -16.33
C GLU A 33 -9.85 -1.89 -16.43
N LYS A 34 -11.19 -1.80 -16.46
CA LYS A 34 -11.93 -0.55 -16.71
C LYS A 34 -12.47 0.05 -15.42
N LYS A 35 -13.11 1.21 -15.56
CA LYS A 35 -13.82 1.91 -14.49
C LYS A 35 -15.12 1.18 -14.11
N LEU A 36 -15.42 1.17 -12.82
CA LEU A 36 -16.67 0.68 -12.26
C LEU A 36 -17.51 1.87 -11.78
N SER A 37 -18.52 2.23 -12.56
CA SER A 37 -19.45 3.34 -12.24
C SER A 37 -20.84 2.87 -11.82
N ASN A 38 -21.27 1.69 -12.29
CA ASN A 38 -22.54 1.05 -11.94
C ASN A 38 -22.33 -0.19 -11.08
N LEU A 39 -23.31 -0.50 -10.21
CA LEU A 39 -23.27 -1.70 -9.38
C LEU A 39 -23.89 -2.91 -10.08
N GLN A 40 -24.78 -2.70 -11.05
CA GLN A 40 -25.59 -3.78 -11.64
C GLN A 40 -24.71 -4.90 -12.24
N SER A 41 -23.61 -4.52 -12.89
CA SER A 41 -22.63 -5.46 -13.45
C SER A 41 -21.80 -6.21 -12.39
N LEU A 42 -21.73 -5.67 -11.16
CA LEU A 42 -21.03 -6.26 -10.02
C LEU A 42 -21.93 -7.16 -9.16
N LEU A 43 -23.26 -7.06 -9.28
CA LEU A 43 -24.19 -7.81 -8.41
C LEU A 43 -23.91 -9.32 -8.40
N PRO A 44 -23.72 -10.01 -9.55
CA PRO A 44 -23.48 -11.45 -9.54
C PRO A 44 -22.23 -11.84 -8.75
N VAL A 45 -21.13 -11.10 -8.91
CA VAL A 45 -19.88 -11.40 -8.20
C VAL A 45 -19.98 -11.05 -6.71
N LEU A 46 -20.67 -9.96 -6.37
CA LEU A 46 -20.89 -9.56 -4.97
C LEU A 46 -21.73 -10.61 -4.23
N GLU A 47 -22.81 -11.10 -4.85
CA GLU A 47 -23.65 -12.16 -4.27
C GLU A 47 -22.85 -13.44 -4.03
N ALA A 48 -22.07 -13.88 -5.02
CA ALA A 48 -21.23 -15.08 -4.89
C ALA A 48 -20.18 -14.94 -3.76
N VAL A 49 -19.55 -13.77 -3.65
CA VAL A 49 -18.59 -13.49 -2.56
C VAL A 49 -19.30 -13.47 -1.20
N VAL A 50 -20.44 -12.81 -1.08
CA VAL A 50 -21.20 -12.75 0.19
C VAL A 50 -21.59 -14.14 0.65
N GLN A 51 -22.06 -15.01 -0.25
CA GLN A 51 -22.38 -16.40 0.06
C GLN A 51 -21.17 -17.19 0.57
N SER A 52 -19.96 -16.87 0.09
CA SER A 52 -18.72 -17.49 0.58
C SER A 52 -18.30 -17.04 1.98
N GLY A 53 -18.87 -15.94 2.48
CA GLY A 53 -18.51 -15.33 3.76
C GLY A 53 -17.13 -14.68 3.81
N LYS A 54 -16.42 -14.59 2.67
CA LYS A 54 -15.07 -14.03 2.59
C LYS A 54 -15.08 -12.54 2.21
N PRO A 55 -14.04 -11.77 2.59
CA PRO A 55 -13.91 -10.41 2.13
C PRO A 55 -13.59 -10.32 0.63
N LEU A 56 -13.84 -9.15 0.04
CA LEU A 56 -13.47 -8.84 -1.34
C LEU A 56 -12.62 -7.57 -1.43
N LEU A 57 -11.53 -7.66 -2.17
CA LEU A 57 -10.79 -6.52 -2.68
C LEU A 57 -11.16 -6.29 -4.15
N ILE A 58 -11.53 -5.07 -4.50
CA ILE A 58 -11.69 -4.63 -5.89
C ILE A 58 -10.49 -3.78 -6.30
N ILE A 59 -9.79 -4.20 -7.36
CA ILE A 59 -8.74 -3.43 -8.03
C ILE A 59 -9.25 -3.10 -9.43
N ALA A 60 -9.54 -1.83 -9.69
CA ALA A 60 -10.07 -1.36 -10.97
C ALA A 60 -9.35 -0.10 -11.44
N GLU A 61 -9.52 0.33 -12.70
CA GLU A 61 -9.01 1.65 -13.13
C GLU A 61 -9.52 2.76 -12.19
N ASP A 62 -10.81 2.70 -11.86
CA ASP A 62 -11.45 3.51 -10.84
C ASP A 62 -12.72 2.82 -10.34
N VAL A 63 -13.16 3.17 -9.13
CA VAL A 63 -14.51 2.83 -8.64
C VAL A 63 -15.15 4.14 -8.21
N GLU A 64 -16.15 4.59 -8.95
CA GLU A 64 -16.71 5.95 -8.82
C GLU A 64 -18.23 5.96 -8.83
N GLY A 65 -18.81 7.13 -8.52
CA GLY A 65 -20.24 7.37 -8.61
C GLY A 65 -21.08 6.45 -7.71
N GLU A 66 -22.14 5.90 -8.31
CA GLU A 66 -23.12 5.05 -7.63
C GLU A 66 -22.50 3.75 -7.10
N ALA A 67 -21.57 3.15 -7.85
CA ALA A 67 -20.89 1.93 -7.44
C ALA A 67 -20.14 2.15 -6.11
N LEU A 68 -19.29 3.17 -6.02
CA LEU A 68 -18.53 3.45 -4.79
C LEU A 68 -19.45 3.76 -3.60
N ALA A 69 -20.46 4.61 -3.81
CA ALA A 69 -21.41 4.99 -2.77
C ALA A 69 -22.14 3.75 -2.21
N THR A 70 -22.57 2.85 -3.10
CA THR A 70 -23.32 1.67 -2.70
C THR A 70 -22.44 0.64 -2.00
N LEU A 71 -21.20 0.45 -2.44
CA LEU A 71 -20.23 -0.41 -1.75
C LEU A 71 -19.95 0.09 -0.32
N VAL A 72 -19.78 1.40 -0.15
CA VAL A 72 -19.58 2.03 1.17
C VAL A 72 -20.80 1.81 2.07
N VAL A 73 -22.01 2.07 1.57
CA VAL A 73 -23.25 1.88 2.35
C VAL A 73 -23.42 0.41 2.77
N ASN A 74 -23.17 -0.54 1.87
CA ASN A 74 -23.27 -1.97 2.18
C ASN A 74 -22.23 -2.43 3.20
N LYS A 75 -21.01 -1.90 3.14
CA LYS A 75 -19.97 -2.14 4.17
C LYS A 75 -20.42 -1.63 5.53
N LEU A 76 -20.96 -0.42 5.60
CA LEU A 76 -21.43 0.19 6.85
C LEU A 76 -22.63 -0.54 7.45
N ARG A 77 -23.49 -1.14 6.62
CA ARG A 77 -24.61 -2.00 7.07
C ARG A 77 -24.19 -3.39 7.51
N GLY A 78 -22.90 -3.72 7.43
CA GLY A 78 -22.34 -5.01 7.87
C GLY A 78 -22.59 -6.19 6.92
N GLY A 79 -23.19 -5.96 5.76
CA GLY A 79 -23.52 -7.02 4.80
C GLY A 79 -22.35 -7.45 3.92
N LEU A 80 -21.34 -6.60 3.74
CA LEU A 80 -20.23 -6.82 2.81
C LEU A 80 -18.89 -6.40 3.44
N ARG A 81 -17.96 -7.33 3.60
CA ARG A 81 -16.56 -7.03 3.96
C ARG A 81 -15.80 -6.73 2.68
N ILE A 82 -15.68 -5.46 2.34
CA ILE A 82 -15.14 -5.04 1.05
C ILE A 82 -14.21 -3.83 1.17
N ALA A 83 -13.20 -3.77 0.30
CA ALA A 83 -12.44 -2.56 0.02
C ALA A 83 -12.21 -2.40 -1.48
N ALA A 84 -12.02 -1.17 -1.94
CA ALA A 84 -11.72 -0.86 -3.33
C ALA A 84 -10.52 0.09 -3.42
N VAL A 85 -9.64 -0.18 -4.39
CA VAL A 85 -8.42 0.58 -4.67
C VAL A 85 -8.30 0.81 -6.17
N LYS A 86 -7.64 1.91 -6.57
CA LYS A 86 -7.28 2.11 -7.98
C LYS A 86 -6.15 1.18 -8.36
N ALA A 87 -6.15 0.75 -9.62
CA ALA A 87 -5.05 0.05 -10.23
C ALA A 87 -3.80 0.95 -10.30
N PRO A 88 -2.60 0.40 -10.13
CA PRO A 88 -1.36 1.14 -10.32
C PRO A 88 -1.08 1.37 -11.82
N GLY A 89 -0.38 2.46 -12.14
CA GLY A 89 -0.02 2.82 -13.51
C GLY A 89 -1.18 3.38 -14.36
N PHE A 90 -0.91 3.57 -15.66
CA PHE A 90 -1.85 4.07 -16.66
C PHE A 90 -1.64 3.35 -18.01
N GLY A 91 -2.66 3.32 -18.87
CA GLY A 91 -2.59 2.73 -20.21
C GLY A 91 -2.10 1.27 -20.18
N ASP A 92 -1.22 0.91 -21.13
CA ASP A 92 -0.67 -0.44 -21.25
C ASP A 92 0.13 -0.89 -20.02
N ARG A 93 0.74 0.06 -19.29
CA ARG A 93 1.45 -0.27 -18.05
C ARG A 93 0.50 -0.71 -16.96
N ARG A 94 -0.68 -0.09 -16.87
CA ARG A 94 -1.74 -0.53 -15.96
C ARG A 94 -2.18 -1.95 -16.29
N LYS A 95 -2.42 -2.25 -17.57
CA LYS A 95 -2.76 -3.62 -18.01
C LYS A 95 -1.69 -4.62 -17.61
N ALA A 96 -0.43 -4.29 -17.85
CA ALA A 96 0.70 -5.14 -17.48
C ALA A 96 0.83 -5.36 -15.96
N MET A 97 0.58 -4.32 -15.15
CA MET A 97 0.60 -4.43 -13.69
C MET A 97 -0.61 -5.19 -13.12
N LEU A 98 -1.79 -5.05 -13.73
CA LEU A 98 -2.96 -5.86 -13.38
C LEU A 98 -2.71 -7.35 -13.64
N GLU A 99 -2.06 -7.66 -14.76
CA GLU A 99 -1.63 -9.02 -15.07
C GLU A 99 -0.60 -9.55 -14.06
N ASP A 100 0.35 -8.70 -13.61
CA ASP A 100 1.29 -9.07 -12.55
C ASP A 100 0.57 -9.45 -11.25
N ILE A 101 -0.47 -8.68 -10.87
CA ILE A 101 -1.31 -8.96 -9.71
C ILE A 101 -2.13 -10.24 -9.92
N ALA A 102 -2.66 -10.46 -11.12
CA ALA A 102 -3.43 -11.65 -11.47
C ALA A 102 -2.59 -12.92 -11.33
N VAL A 103 -1.39 -12.95 -11.93
CA VAL A 103 -0.44 -14.06 -11.79
C VAL A 103 -0.05 -14.28 -10.33
N LEU A 104 0.22 -13.20 -9.57
CA LEU A 104 0.59 -13.30 -8.16
C LEU A 104 -0.53 -13.91 -7.28
N THR A 105 -1.78 -13.64 -7.62
CA THR A 105 -2.94 -14.02 -6.81
C THR A 105 -3.68 -15.23 -7.37
N SER A 106 -3.22 -15.82 -8.48
CA SER A 106 -3.93 -16.85 -9.24
C SER A 106 -5.34 -16.41 -9.67
N GLY A 107 -5.51 -15.11 -9.97
CA GLY A 107 -6.74 -14.55 -10.52
C GLY A 107 -6.65 -14.32 -12.03
N GLN A 108 -7.74 -13.85 -12.62
CA GLN A 108 -7.80 -13.45 -14.02
C GLN A 108 -8.17 -11.97 -14.15
N VAL A 109 -7.51 -11.25 -15.05
CA VAL A 109 -7.89 -9.87 -15.36
C VAL A 109 -9.20 -9.87 -16.14
N VAL A 110 -10.23 -9.26 -15.56
CA VAL A 110 -11.52 -9.07 -16.20
C VAL A 110 -11.41 -7.90 -17.17
N SER A 111 -11.31 -8.20 -18.45
CA SER A 111 -11.23 -7.23 -19.54
C SER A 111 -12.20 -7.59 -20.66
N GLU A 112 -12.88 -6.58 -21.18
CA GLU A 112 -13.73 -6.70 -22.37
C GLU A 112 -12.92 -7.05 -23.62
N ASP A 113 -11.65 -6.67 -23.67
CA ASP A 113 -10.74 -6.96 -24.80
C ASP A 113 -10.50 -8.47 -24.95
N VAL A 114 -10.58 -9.21 -23.83
CA VAL A 114 -10.44 -10.68 -23.76
C VAL A 114 -11.82 -11.38 -23.77
N GLY A 115 -12.91 -10.62 -23.90
CA GLY A 115 -14.28 -11.13 -23.99
C GLY A 115 -14.91 -11.51 -22.65
N ILE A 116 -14.29 -11.14 -21.52
CA ILE A 116 -14.81 -11.47 -20.18
C ILE A 116 -15.67 -10.32 -19.69
N LYS A 117 -16.98 -10.57 -19.62
CA LYS A 117 -17.94 -9.64 -19.02
C LYS A 117 -17.97 -9.83 -17.51
N LEU A 118 -18.09 -8.72 -16.78
CA LEU A 118 -18.14 -8.70 -15.32
C LEU A 118 -19.30 -9.54 -14.75
N GLU A 119 -20.43 -9.57 -15.46
CA GLU A 119 -21.62 -10.36 -15.12
C GLU A 119 -21.39 -11.87 -15.13
N ASN A 120 -20.38 -12.33 -15.89
CA ASN A 120 -20.04 -13.75 -16.05
C ASN A 120 -18.87 -14.18 -15.16
N VAL A 121 -18.36 -13.29 -14.31
CA VAL A 121 -17.22 -13.59 -13.44
C VAL A 121 -17.64 -14.58 -12.35
N THR A 122 -16.91 -15.68 -12.27
CA THR A 122 -17.09 -16.72 -11.25
C THR A 122 -16.01 -16.61 -10.17
N LEU A 123 -16.21 -17.28 -9.02
CA LEU A 123 -15.27 -17.21 -7.89
C LEU A 123 -13.87 -17.75 -8.20
N ASP A 124 -13.75 -18.68 -9.15
CA ASP A 124 -12.47 -19.25 -9.62
C ASP A 124 -11.67 -18.27 -10.49
N MET A 125 -12.32 -17.25 -11.06
CA MET A 125 -11.63 -16.19 -11.80
C MET A 125 -11.07 -15.11 -10.87
N LEU A 126 -11.52 -15.06 -9.62
CA LEU A 126 -11.04 -14.09 -8.63
C LEU A 126 -9.71 -14.56 -8.04
N GLY A 127 -8.79 -13.61 -7.89
CA GLY A 127 -7.54 -13.86 -7.19
C GLY A 127 -7.76 -14.15 -5.71
N ARG A 128 -6.76 -14.76 -5.07
CA ARG A 128 -6.74 -15.05 -3.64
C ARG A 128 -5.42 -14.64 -3.00
N ALA A 129 -5.50 -14.24 -1.75
CA ALA A 129 -4.35 -13.99 -0.90
C ALA A 129 -4.67 -14.37 0.54
N LYS A 130 -3.64 -14.58 1.36
CA LYS A 130 -3.85 -14.85 2.79
C LYS A 130 -4.28 -13.61 3.55
N LYS A 131 -3.70 -12.46 3.22
CA LYS A 131 -4.05 -11.17 3.82
C LYS A 131 -3.81 -10.03 2.84
N VAL A 132 -4.67 -9.02 2.88
CA VAL A 132 -4.44 -7.73 2.23
C VAL A 132 -4.51 -6.65 3.30
N ASN A 133 -3.52 -5.76 3.32
CA ASN A 133 -3.52 -4.54 4.12
C ASN A 133 -3.54 -3.32 3.20
N ILE A 134 -4.44 -2.38 3.47
CA ILE A 134 -4.63 -1.19 2.65
C ILE A 134 -4.60 0.03 3.56
N SER A 135 -3.64 0.92 3.34
CA SER A 135 -3.57 2.22 3.99
C SER A 135 -4.11 3.32 3.06
N LYS A 136 -3.97 4.58 3.49
CA LYS A 136 -4.32 5.75 2.66
C LYS A 136 -3.53 5.81 1.36
N GLU A 137 -2.30 5.29 1.34
CA GLU A 137 -1.37 5.46 0.22
C GLU A 137 -0.98 4.14 -0.43
N ASN A 138 -1.01 3.03 0.30
CA ASN A 138 -0.44 1.75 -0.14
C ASN A 138 -1.44 0.61 -0.03
N THR A 139 -1.31 -0.37 -0.92
CA THR A 139 -1.94 -1.69 -0.81
C THR A 139 -0.87 -2.75 -0.80
N THR A 140 -0.94 -3.66 0.16
CA THR A 140 -0.02 -4.79 0.33
C THR A 140 -0.78 -6.10 0.27
N ILE A 141 -0.45 -6.95 -0.69
CA ILE A 141 -0.98 -8.31 -0.86
C ILE A 141 0.03 -9.31 -0.31
N ILE A 142 -0.36 -10.04 0.74
CA ILE A 142 0.49 -10.98 1.48
C ILE A 142 0.07 -12.41 1.16
N ASP A 143 1.05 -13.23 0.76
CA ASP A 143 0.89 -14.64 0.38
C ASP A 143 -0.26 -14.82 -0.64
N GLY A 144 -0.08 -14.24 -1.84
CA GLY A 144 -0.96 -14.48 -2.98
C GLY A 144 -0.96 -15.95 -3.40
N ALA A 145 -2.09 -16.45 -3.90
CA ALA A 145 -2.28 -17.86 -4.24
C ALA A 145 -1.67 -18.27 -5.59
N GLY A 146 -0.91 -17.39 -6.25
CA GLY A 146 -0.22 -17.64 -7.52
C GLY A 146 0.74 -18.82 -7.45
N ARG A 147 0.80 -19.62 -8.52
CA ARG A 147 1.73 -20.74 -8.60
C ARG A 147 3.14 -20.22 -8.82
N LYS A 148 4.10 -20.76 -8.07
CA LYS A 148 5.51 -20.35 -8.16
C LYS A 148 6.05 -20.37 -9.59
N ALA A 149 5.72 -21.40 -10.38
CA ALA A 149 6.14 -21.51 -11.77
C ALA A 149 5.61 -20.38 -12.66
N GLU A 150 4.37 -19.91 -12.44
CA GLU A 150 3.78 -18.82 -13.21
C GLU A 150 4.39 -17.48 -12.82
N ILE A 151 4.63 -17.28 -11.52
CA ILE A 151 5.33 -16.10 -11.01
C ILE A 151 6.76 -16.05 -11.55
N ASP A 152 7.50 -17.15 -11.52
CA ASP A 152 8.86 -17.24 -12.05
C ASP A 152 8.89 -17.00 -13.57
N ALA A 153 7.92 -17.55 -14.31
CA ALA A 153 7.76 -17.29 -15.73
C ALA A 153 7.51 -15.79 -16.00
N ARG A 154 6.62 -15.15 -15.22
CA ARG A 154 6.33 -13.73 -15.33
C ARG A 154 7.55 -12.85 -15.01
N VAL A 155 8.29 -13.21 -13.97
CA VAL A 155 9.57 -12.57 -13.59
C VAL A 155 10.58 -12.65 -14.75
N ASN A 156 10.70 -13.81 -15.38
CA ASN A 156 11.63 -13.99 -16.51
C ASN A 156 11.19 -13.20 -17.75
N GLN A 157 9.89 -13.14 -18.05
CA GLN A 157 9.37 -12.28 -19.12
C GLN A 157 9.77 -10.82 -18.92
N ILE A 158 9.65 -10.29 -17.70
CA ILE A 158 10.02 -8.91 -17.39
C ILE A 158 11.54 -8.71 -17.52
N LYS A 159 12.36 -9.68 -17.10
CA LYS A 159 13.83 -9.61 -17.26
C LYS A 159 14.24 -9.51 -18.74
N VAL A 160 13.62 -10.30 -19.62
CA VAL A 160 13.88 -10.21 -21.06
C VAL A 160 13.49 -8.83 -21.60
N GLN A 161 12.33 -8.30 -21.20
CA GLN A 161 11.90 -6.94 -21.60
C GLN A 161 12.88 -5.84 -21.14
N ILE A 162 13.53 -6.02 -19.98
CA ILE A 162 14.56 -5.10 -19.47
C ILE A 162 15.82 -5.10 -20.35
N GLU A 163 16.20 -6.27 -20.86
CA GLU A 163 17.37 -6.42 -21.73
C GLU A 163 17.11 -5.88 -23.15
N GLU A 164 15.89 -6.04 -23.65
CA GLU A 164 15.50 -5.60 -25.00
C GLU A 164 15.22 -4.10 -25.08
N THR A 165 14.84 -3.45 -23.97
CA THR A 165 14.50 -2.02 -24.01
C THR A 165 15.73 -1.12 -24.12
N THR A 166 15.66 -0.17 -25.06
CA THR A 166 16.66 0.89 -25.26
C THR A 166 16.33 2.16 -24.48
N SER A 167 15.15 2.25 -23.88
CA SER A 167 14.67 3.39 -23.12
C SER A 167 15.01 3.23 -21.64
N ASP A 168 15.85 4.12 -21.09
CA ASP A 168 16.23 4.10 -19.68
C ASP A 168 15.01 4.25 -18.76
N TYR A 169 14.05 5.07 -19.18
CA TYR A 169 12.79 5.27 -18.48
C TYR A 169 11.98 3.97 -18.40
N ASP A 170 11.84 3.23 -19.51
CA ASP A 170 11.10 1.97 -19.50
C ASP A 170 11.85 0.89 -18.72
N ARG A 171 13.19 0.89 -18.78
CA ARG A 171 14.04 0.00 -17.99
C ARG A 171 13.81 0.19 -16.50
N GLU A 172 13.79 1.43 -16.02
CA GLU A 172 13.51 1.78 -14.62
C GLU A 172 12.12 1.24 -14.20
N LYS A 173 11.09 1.47 -15.02
CA LYS A 173 9.72 1.02 -14.70
C LYS A 173 9.55 -0.50 -14.74
N LEU A 174 10.27 -1.19 -15.63
CA LEU A 174 10.30 -2.66 -15.63
C LEU A 174 11.05 -3.20 -14.41
N GLN A 175 12.14 -2.55 -13.98
CA GLN A 175 12.86 -2.91 -12.76
C GLN A 175 12.00 -2.74 -11.51
N GLU A 176 11.20 -1.67 -11.41
CA GLU A 176 10.23 -1.49 -10.32
C GLU A 176 9.22 -2.64 -10.26
N ARG A 177 8.66 -3.04 -11.42
CA ARG A 177 7.73 -4.17 -11.52
C ARG A 177 8.38 -5.49 -11.14
N LEU A 178 9.59 -5.73 -11.64
CA LEU A 178 10.38 -6.91 -11.31
C LEU A 178 10.65 -7.00 -9.81
N ALA A 179 11.05 -5.89 -9.18
CA ALA A 179 11.30 -5.83 -7.75
C ALA A 179 10.03 -6.15 -6.93
N LYS A 180 8.87 -5.64 -7.36
CA LYS A 180 7.57 -5.90 -6.71
C LYS A 180 7.14 -7.38 -6.81
N LEU A 181 7.46 -8.07 -7.89
CA LEU A 181 7.16 -9.50 -8.07
C LEU A 181 8.19 -10.43 -7.41
N ALA A 182 9.48 -10.14 -7.57
CA ALA A 182 10.57 -11.00 -7.11
C ALA A 182 10.95 -10.77 -5.64
N GLY A 183 10.83 -9.53 -5.15
CA GLY A 183 11.25 -9.14 -3.80
C GLY A 183 10.36 -9.71 -2.70
N GLY A 184 9.11 -10.07 -3.02
CA GLY A 184 8.16 -10.58 -2.06
C GLY A 184 7.84 -9.59 -0.93
N VAL A 185 7.30 -10.10 0.18
CA VAL A 185 7.05 -9.33 1.41
C VAL A 185 7.52 -10.20 2.57
N ALA A 186 8.43 -9.66 3.37
CA ALA A 186 8.85 -10.30 4.62
C ALA A 186 7.77 -10.08 5.68
N VAL A 187 7.35 -11.15 6.35
CA VAL A 187 6.35 -11.10 7.42
C VAL A 187 7.03 -11.38 8.76
N ILE A 188 7.02 -10.39 9.65
CA ILE A 188 7.49 -10.53 11.03
C ILE A 188 6.29 -10.85 11.92
N ARG A 189 6.32 -11.99 12.61
CA ARG A 189 5.27 -12.39 13.57
C ARG A 189 5.73 -12.06 14.97
N VAL A 190 5.02 -11.13 15.62
CA VAL A 190 5.31 -10.69 16.99
C VAL A 190 4.42 -11.46 17.96
N GLY A 191 5.03 -12.08 18.98
CA GLY A 191 4.34 -12.84 20.01
C GLY A 191 4.44 -12.20 21.40
N GLY A 192 3.52 -12.55 22.29
CA GLY A 192 3.42 -12.04 23.65
C GLY A 192 2.47 -12.89 24.49
N ALA A 193 2.53 -12.72 25.81
CA ALA A 193 1.72 -13.48 26.76
C ALA A 193 0.29 -12.93 26.88
N THR A 194 0.08 -11.65 26.56
CA THR A 194 -1.22 -10.97 26.58
C THR A 194 -1.44 -10.18 25.29
N GLU A 195 -2.71 -9.91 24.96
CA GLU A 195 -3.07 -9.11 23.79
C GLU A 195 -2.45 -7.70 23.83
N VAL A 196 -2.43 -7.08 25.02
CA VAL A 196 -1.82 -5.76 25.23
C VAL A 196 -0.33 -5.78 24.95
N GLU A 197 0.38 -6.82 25.41
CA GLU A 197 1.81 -6.99 25.16
C GLU A 197 2.11 -7.25 23.68
N VAL A 198 1.29 -8.06 23.00
CA VAL A 198 1.43 -8.30 21.56
C VAL A 198 1.27 -7.00 20.78
N LYS A 199 0.26 -6.19 21.14
CA LYS A 199 0.00 -4.90 20.49
C LYS A 199 1.15 -3.93 20.68
N GLU A 200 1.62 -3.75 21.91
CA GLU A 200 2.72 -2.85 22.23
C GLU A 200 4.04 -3.28 21.58
N LYS A 201 4.37 -4.58 21.58
CA LYS A 201 5.56 -5.09 20.88
C LYS A 201 5.45 -4.93 19.37
N LYS A 202 4.25 -5.12 18.81
CA LYS A 202 4.01 -4.91 17.38
C LYS A 202 4.27 -3.45 17.01
N ASP A 203 3.74 -2.52 17.79
CA ASP A 203 3.96 -1.09 17.55
C ASP A 203 5.45 -0.72 17.65
N ARG A 204 6.18 -1.26 18.64
CA ARG A 204 7.65 -1.10 18.72
C ARG A 204 8.41 -1.65 17.51
N VAL A 205 7.98 -2.78 16.96
CA VAL A 205 8.59 -3.37 15.76
C VAL A 205 8.27 -2.55 14.51
N ASP A 206 7.04 -2.06 14.39
CA ASP A 206 6.62 -1.17 13.30
C ASP A 206 7.45 0.14 13.33
N ASP A 207 7.61 0.75 14.51
CA ASP A 207 8.44 1.95 14.71
C ASP A 207 9.91 1.69 14.36
N ALA A 208 10.48 0.57 14.83
CA ALA A 208 11.85 0.20 14.52
C ALA A 208 12.05 -0.03 13.01
N LEU A 209 11.10 -0.66 12.32
CA LEU A 209 11.15 -0.86 10.88
C LEU A 209 11.15 0.48 10.12
N ASN A 210 10.28 1.41 10.52
CA ASN A 210 10.19 2.73 9.89
C ASN A 210 11.46 3.56 10.15
N ALA A 211 11.96 3.57 11.39
CA ALA A 211 13.19 4.27 11.75
C ALA A 211 14.42 3.72 11.02
N THR A 212 14.54 2.40 10.86
CA THR A 212 15.65 1.78 10.13
C THR A 212 15.58 2.03 8.63
N ARG A 213 14.37 2.06 8.03
CA ARG A 213 14.20 2.48 6.63
C ARG A 213 14.64 3.93 6.42
N ALA A 214 14.15 4.86 7.23
CA ALA A 214 14.55 6.26 7.15
C ALA A 214 16.08 6.44 7.33
N ALA A 215 16.69 5.68 8.24
CA ALA A 215 18.14 5.68 8.45
C ALA A 215 18.94 5.17 7.25
N VAL A 216 18.40 4.22 6.48
CA VAL A 216 19.03 3.72 5.24
C VAL A 216 18.89 4.74 4.11
N GLU A 217 17.75 5.43 4.02
CA GLU A 217 17.45 6.41 2.98
C GLU A 217 18.22 7.72 3.16
N GLU A 218 18.21 8.30 4.37
CA GLU A 218 18.75 9.64 4.64
C GLU A 218 20.04 9.63 5.49
N GLY A 219 20.45 8.46 5.98
CA GLY A 219 21.58 8.31 6.89
C GLY A 219 21.21 8.52 8.36
N ILE A 220 22.23 8.57 9.23
CA ILE A 220 22.06 8.74 10.67
C ILE A 220 22.88 9.92 11.21
N VAL A 221 22.38 10.53 12.28
CA VAL A 221 23.06 11.61 13.00
C VAL A 221 23.08 11.32 14.51
N ALA A 222 23.87 12.10 15.26
CA ALA A 222 23.94 11.96 16.71
C ALA A 222 22.57 12.26 17.37
N GLY A 223 22.05 11.29 18.12
CA GLY A 223 20.77 11.38 18.83
C GLY A 223 20.78 12.29 20.07
N GLY A 224 19.74 12.18 20.89
CA GLY A 224 19.60 12.94 22.15
C GLY A 224 19.52 14.46 21.95
N GLY A 225 19.06 14.93 20.78
CA GLY A 225 19.06 16.35 20.43
C GLY A 225 20.44 16.94 20.10
N THR A 226 21.52 16.14 20.12
CA THR A 226 22.90 16.59 19.89
C THR A 226 23.09 17.14 18.48
N ALA A 227 22.54 16.47 17.45
CA ALA A 227 22.63 16.95 16.08
C ALA A 227 22.01 18.36 15.91
N LEU A 228 20.83 18.59 16.50
CA LEU A 228 20.15 19.89 16.45
C LEU A 228 20.92 20.97 17.22
N LEU A 229 21.48 20.63 18.38
CA LEU A 229 22.31 21.55 19.15
C LEU A 229 23.58 21.98 18.39
N ARG A 230 24.25 21.02 17.73
CA ARG A 230 25.40 21.32 16.87
C ARG A 230 24.98 22.18 15.68
N ALA A 231 23.88 21.85 15.01
CA ALA A 231 23.35 22.65 13.90
C ALA A 231 23.04 24.11 14.31
N ALA A 232 22.50 24.32 15.52
CA ALA A 232 22.24 25.65 16.06
C ALA A 232 23.53 26.47 16.26
N SER A 233 24.62 25.82 16.68
CA SER A 233 25.93 26.46 16.87
C SER A 233 26.59 26.86 15.55
N THR A 234 26.30 26.14 14.46
CA THR A 234 26.85 26.40 13.12
C THR A 234 25.95 27.29 12.25
N LEU A 235 24.82 27.77 12.78
CA LEU A 235 23.86 28.57 12.05
C LEU A 235 24.38 30.00 11.80
N THR A 236 24.87 30.26 10.59
CA THR A 236 25.48 31.55 10.16
C THR A 236 24.52 32.50 9.42
N VAL A 237 23.28 32.06 9.18
CA VAL A 237 22.27 32.84 8.43
C VAL A 237 21.94 34.14 9.17
N LYS A 238 21.83 35.24 8.41
CA LYS A 238 21.43 36.57 8.90
C LYS A 238 20.13 37.01 8.24
N GLY A 239 19.25 37.64 9.02
CA GLY A 239 18.04 38.26 8.49
C GLY A 239 18.35 39.49 7.65
N LYS A 240 17.53 39.78 6.64
CA LYS A 240 17.63 41.02 5.85
C LYS A 240 17.03 42.23 6.56
N ASN A 241 16.22 41.99 7.59
CA ASN A 241 15.55 42.99 8.41
C ASN A 241 15.39 42.48 9.86
N PRO A 242 14.99 43.34 10.81
CA PRO A 242 14.87 42.96 12.22
C PRO A 242 13.93 41.77 12.47
N ASP A 243 12.83 41.67 11.73
CA ASP A 243 11.84 40.59 11.92
C ASP A 243 12.41 39.23 11.49
N GLN A 244 13.13 39.19 10.37
CA GLN A 244 13.83 37.98 9.92
C GLN A 244 14.94 37.58 10.88
N GLU A 245 15.67 38.54 11.45
CA GLU A 245 16.71 38.27 12.46
C GLU A 245 16.09 37.71 13.75
N ALA A 246 14.93 38.23 14.17
CA ALA A 246 14.16 37.65 15.27
C ALA A 246 13.74 36.20 14.96
N GLY A 247 13.27 35.93 13.73
CA GLY A 247 12.95 34.58 13.25
C GLY A 247 14.12 33.59 13.31
N VAL A 248 15.31 34.01 12.84
CA VAL A 248 16.54 33.21 12.95
C VAL A 248 16.86 32.87 14.40
N ASN A 249 16.72 33.84 15.31
CA ASN A 249 16.95 33.64 16.74
C ASN A 249 15.91 32.69 17.39
N ILE A 250 14.65 32.73 16.94
CA ILE A 250 13.61 31.79 17.39
C ILE A 250 13.99 30.36 16.99
N VAL A 251 14.36 30.13 15.73
CA VAL A 251 14.79 28.80 15.26
C VAL A 251 16.03 28.33 16.03
N ARG A 252 17.03 29.19 16.20
CA ARG A 252 18.24 28.87 16.99
C ARG A 252 17.92 28.44 18.41
N ARG A 253 16.89 29.03 19.04
CA ARG A 253 16.42 28.65 20.38
C ARG A 253 15.64 27.33 20.34
N ALA A 254 14.75 27.15 19.36
CA ALA A 254 13.94 25.94 19.21
C ALA A 254 14.80 24.68 19.00
N LEU A 255 15.88 24.77 18.22
CA LEU A 255 16.82 23.67 17.99
C LEU A 255 17.50 23.15 19.27
N GLN A 256 17.58 23.98 20.33
CA GLN A 256 18.15 23.57 21.62
C GLN A 256 17.13 22.87 22.52
N ALA A 257 15.83 22.99 22.23
CA ALA A 257 14.77 22.51 23.11
C ALA A 257 14.82 20.99 23.34
N PRO A 258 15.05 20.12 22.32
CA PRO A 258 15.07 18.68 22.53
C PRO A 258 16.16 18.23 23.52
N ALA A 259 17.39 18.75 23.38
CA ALA A 259 18.49 18.42 24.29
C ALA A 259 18.23 18.93 25.72
N ARG A 260 17.66 20.14 25.85
CA ARG A 260 17.28 20.69 27.16
C ARG A 260 16.20 19.86 27.84
N GLN A 261 15.17 19.45 27.10
CA GLN A 261 14.07 18.66 27.63
C GLN A 261 14.54 17.32 28.19
N ILE A 262 15.46 16.65 27.48
CA ILE A 262 16.07 15.40 27.95
C ILE A 262 16.82 15.67 29.26
N ALA A 263 17.70 16.67 29.28
CA ALA A 263 18.49 17.02 30.47
C ALA A 263 17.66 17.49 31.68
N THR A 264 16.39 17.89 31.49
CA THR A 264 15.49 18.25 32.60
C THR A 264 14.60 17.11 33.07
N ASN A 265 14.44 16.06 32.27
CA ASN A 265 13.60 14.90 32.58
C ASN A 265 14.40 13.75 33.20
N ASP A 266 15.71 13.70 32.94
CA ASP A 266 16.70 12.86 33.64
C ASP A 266 17.02 13.43 35.04
#